data_AF-A0A1Q7EPR4-F1
#
_entry.id   AF-A0A1Q7EPR4-F1
#
_cell.length_a   1.000
_cell.length_b   1.000
_cell.length_c   1.000
_cell.angle_alpha   90.00
_cell.angle_beta   90.00
_cell.angle_gamma   90.00
#
_symmetry.space_group_name_H-M   'P 1'
#
loop_
_entity.id
_entity.type
_entity.pdbx_description
1 polymer ?
#
loop_
_entity_poly.entity_id
_entity_poly.type
_entity_poly.pdbx_seq_one_letter_code
_entity_poly.pdbx_strand_id
1 'polypeptide(L)'
;MIGTIQATEAVKVLLGIGEPLIGRLLTYDALGMRFREVKLRRDPNCPLCGGSPTIKDLAIHRNGGAACDVASNGGGEAVGASKPVARAGG
;
A
#
# COMPACT_ATOMS: atom_id res chain seq x y z
N MET A 1 -7.30 14.69 -4.77
CA MET A 1 -7.94 13.83 -5.80
C MET A 1 -7.66 12.35 -5.59
N ILE A 2 -6.42 11.90 -5.41
CA ILE A 2 -6.11 10.45 -5.26
C ILE A 2 -6.90 9.78 -4.13
N GLY A 3 -6.97 10.39 -2.94
CA GLY A 3 -7.75 9.85 -1.81
C GLY A 3 -9.24 9.72 -2.12
N THR A 4 -9.82 10.66 -2.87
CA THR A 4 -11.23 10.57 -3.31
C THR A 4 -11.43 9.41 -4.28
N ILE A 5 -10.51 9.22 -5.24
CA ILE A 5 -10.54 8.08 -6.16
C ILE A 5 -10.45 6.76 -5.37
N GLN A 6 -9.54 6.67 -4.40
CA GLN A 6 -9.43 5.50 -3.52
C GLN A 6 -10.71 5.25 -2.71
N ALA A 7 -11.32 6.30 -2.16
CA ALA A 7 -12.59 6.18 -1.44
C ALA A 7 -13.72 5.69 -2.34
N THR A 8 -13.80 6.18 -3.58
CA THR A 8 -14.77 5.70 -4.56
C THR A 8 -14.56 4.23 -4.90
N GLU A 9 -13.32 3.77 -5.08
CA GLU A 9 -13.02 2.35 -5.30
C GLU A 9 -13.42 1.50 -4.08
N ALA A 10 -13.19 1.99 -2.87
CA ALA A 10 -13.59 1.29 -1.65
C ALA A 10 -15.12 1.12 -1.59
N VAL A 11 -15.90 2.15 -1.92
CA VAL A 11 -17.37 2.06 -1.99
C VAL A 11 -17.82 1.03 -3.02
N LYS A 12 -17.22 1.02 -4.22
CA LYS A 12 -17.55 0.01 -5.25
C LYS A 12 -17.32 -1.41 -4.75
N VAL A 13 -16.18 -1.66 -4.11
CA VAL A 13 -15.83 -2.98 -3.56
C VAL A 13 -16.78 -3.38 -2.44
N LEU A 14 -17.06 -2.48 -1.49
CA LEU A 14 -17.93 -2.76 -0.34
C LEU A 14 -19.37 -3.09 -0.73
N LEU A 15 -19.89 -2.40 -1.75
CA LEU A 15 -21.26 -2.59 -2.22
C LEU A 15 -21.37 -3.65 -3.33
N GLY A 16 -20.25 -4.14 -3.87
CA GLY A 16 -20.25 -5.08 -4.99
C GLY A 16 -20.83 -4.49 -6.28
N ILE A 17 -20.65 -3.19 -6.52
CA ILE A 17 -21.23 -2.47 -7.66
C ILE A 17 -20.16 -1.96 -8.64
N GLY A 18 -20.56 -1.84 -9.91
CA GLY A 18 -19.69 -1.36 -10.98
C GLY A 18 -18.52 -2.31 -11.27
N GLU A 19 -17.48 -1.77 -11.91
CA GLU A 19 -16.24 -2.51 -12.21
C GLU A 19 -15.08 -1.87 -11.42
N PRO A 20 -14.62 -2.48 -10.33
CA PRO A 20 -13.46 -2.00 -9.58
C PRO A 20 -12.16 -2.02 -10.40
N LEU A 21 -11.19 -1.20 -10.02
CA LEU A 21 -9.86 -1.16 -10.64
C LEU A 21 -8.96 -2.34 -10.22
N ILE A 22 -9.53 -3.49 -9.86
CA ILE A 22 -8.76 -4.67 -9.46
C ILE A 22 -7.87 -5.14 -10.62
N GLY A 23 -6.59 -5.39 -10.31
CA GLY A 23 -5.59 -5.79 -11.31
C GLY A 23 -5.21 -4.68 -12.30
N ARG A 24 -5.57 -3.43 -12.03
CA ARG A 24 -5.23 -2.27 -12.85
C ARG A 24 -4.63 -1.17 -11.98
N LEU A 25 -3.58 -0.53 -12.49
CA LEU A 25 -2.98 0.66 -11.90
C LEU A 25 -3.49 1.89 -12.65
N LEU A 26 -4.18 2.78 -11.93
CA LEU A 26 -4.54 4.10 -12.45
C LEU A 26 -3.42 5.10 -12.15
N THR A 27 -2.87 5.70 -13.20
CA THR A 27 -1.88 6.77 -13.12
C THR A 27 -2.54 8.09 -13.46
N TYR A 28 -2.23 9.13 -12.67
CA TYR A 28 -2.70 10.50 -12.87
C TYR A 28 -1.51 11.42 -13.08
N ASP A 29 -1.36 11.93 -14.30
CA ASP A 29 -0.43 13.00 -14.63
C ASP A 29 -1.14 14.33 -14.40
N ALA A 30 -0.79 14.99 -13.30
CA ALA A 30 -1.43 16.24 -12.88
C ALA A 30 -1.05 17.44 -13.74
N LEU A 31 0.16 17.47 -14.31
CA LEU A 31 0.60 18.59 -15.15
C LEU A 31 -0.10 18.56 -16.51
N GLY A 32 -0.22 17.36 -17.09
CA GLY A 32 -0.92 17.14 -18.35
C GLY A 32 -2.43 16.90 -18.21
N MET A 33 -2.96 16.77 -17.00
CA MET A 33 -4.35 16.38 -16.70
C MET A 33 -4.77 15.07 -17.40
N ARG A 34 -3.89 14.06 -17.38
CA ARG A 34 -4.11 12.78 -18.06
C ARG A 34 -4.31 11.64 -17.07
N PHE A 35 -5.27 10.77 -17.39
CA PHE A 35 -5.45 9.49 -16.73
C PHE A 35 -5.03 8.37 -17.67
N ARG A 36 -4.32 7.39 -17.12
CA ARG A 36 -3.96 6.17 -17.86
C ARG A 36 -4.08 4.97 -16.95
N GLU A 37 -4.78 3.95 -17.45
CA GLU A 37 -4.83 2.63 -16.83
C GLU A 37 -3.72 1.73 -17.40
N VAL A 38 -3.08 0.97 -16.51
CA VAL A 38 -2.11 -0.06 -16.88
C VAL A 38 -2.53 -1.37 -16.24
N LYS A 39 -2.63 -2.45 -17.04
CA LYS A 39 -2.94 -3.78 -16.52
C LYS A 39 -1.76 -4.30 -15.71
N LEU A 40 -2.00 -4.65 -14.45
CA LEU A 40 -1.00 -5.21 -13.55
C LEU A 40 -1.19 -6.72 -13.43
N ARG A 41 -0.17 -7.48 -13.85
CA ARG A 41 -0.17 -8.94 -13.75
C ARG A 41 0.56 -9.37 -12.49
N ARG A 42 0.07 -10.42 -11.82
CA ARG A 42 0.85 -11.08 -10.77
C ARG A 42 2.14 -11.63 -11.35
N ASP A 43 3.24 -11.40 -10.64
CA ASP A 43 4.50 -12.07 -10.90
C ASP A 43 4.46 -13.47 -10.24
N PRO A 44 4.58 -14.56 -11.02
CA PRO A 44 4.60 -15.92 -10.47
C PRO A 44 5.77 -16.16 -9.50
N ASN A 45 6.86 -15.40 -9.64
CA ASN A 45 8.05 -15.49 -8.80
C ASN A 45 8.04 -14.48 -7.64
N CYS A 46 6.92 -13.78 -7.40
CA CYS A 46 6.84 -12.82 -6.32
C CYS A 46 7.14 -13.51 -4.96
N PRO A 47 8.15 -13.05 -4.19
CA PRO A 47 8.53 -13.71 -2.95
C PRO A 47 7.46 -13.63 -1.86
N LEU A 48 6.43 -12.78 -2.05
CA LEU A 48 5.32 -12.61 -1.12
C LEU A 48 4.06 -13.41 -1.53
N CYS A 49 3.64 -13.33 -2.80
CA CYS A 49 2.36 -13.90 -3.24
C CYS A 49 2.45 -14.78 -4.51
N GLY A 50 3.66 -15.12 -4.93
CA GLY A 50 3.94 -16.04 -6.03
C GLY A 50 3.70 -17.51 -5.66
N GLY A 51 4.08 -18.43 -6.55
CA GLY A 51 3.86 -19.87 -6.37
C GLY A 51 4.73 -20.51 -5.28
N SER A 52 5.82 -19.85 -4.86
CA SER A 52 6.70 -20.32 -3.78
C SER A 52 7.15 -19.14 -2.90
N PRO A 53 6.27 -18.65 -2.00
CA PRO A 53 6.57 -17.50 -1.15
C PRO A 53 7.72 -17.75 -0.17
N THR A 54 8.70 -16.85 -0.15
CA THR A 54 9.81 -16.83 0.81
C THR A 54 9.57 -15.83 1.95
N ILE A 55 8.79 -14.78 1.71
CA ILE A 55 8.34 -13.83 2.73
C ILE A 55 7.04 -14.37 3.33
N LYS A 56 7.12 -14.86 4.56
CA LYS A 56 5.98 -15.50 5.26
C LYS A 56 5.41 -14.68 6.41
N ASP A 57 6.12 -13.63 6.83
CA ASP A 57 5.73 -12.79 7.94
C ASP A 57 6.00 -11.32 7.60
N LEU A 58 4.98 -10.48 7.81
CA LEU A 58 5.01 -9.03 7.64
C LEU A 58 4.71 -8.30 8.96
N ALA A 59 4.69 -9.01 10.10
CA ALA A 59 4.30 -8.46 11.40
C ALA A 59 5.13 -7.23 11.82
N ILE A 60 6.36 -7.10 11.33
CA ILE A 60 7.22 -5.93 11.52
C ILE A 60 6.55 -4.61 11.06
N HIS A 61 5.58 -4.67 10.14
CA HIS A 61 4.85 -3.52 9.60
C HIS A 61 3.44 -3.34 10.19
N ARG A 62 3.00 -4.20 11.12
CA ARG A 62 1.62 -4.21 11.63
C ARG A 62 1.21 -2.88 12.25
N ASN A 63 2.14 -2.17 12.87
CA ASN A 63 1.90 -0.88 13.52
C ASN A 63 2.17 0.31 12.58
N GLY A 64 2.09 0.12 11.25
CA GLY A 64 2.26 1.21 10.27
C GLY A 64 3.71 1.60 10.00
N GLY A 65 4.69 0.96 10.66
CA GLY A 65 6.12 1.06 10.38
C GLY A 65 6.62 2.49 10.14
N ALA A 66 6.48 3.39 11.12
CA ALA A 66 7.06 4.76 11.19
C ALA A 66 6.93 5.68 9.96
N ALA A 67 6.33 5.24 8.86
CA ALA A 67 6.43 5.90 7.56
C ALA A 67 5.61 7.19 7.48
N CYS A 68 4.61 7.32 8.36
CA CYS A 68 3.68 8.44 8.41
C CYS A 68 3.54 9.04 9.82
N ASP A 69 4.42 8.68 10.78
CA ASP A 69 4.38 9.26 12.11
C ASP A 69 4.79 10.73 12.03
N VAL A 70 3.79 11.61 11.94
CA VAL A 70 3.95 13.04 12.15
C VAL A 70 3.81 13.31 13.64
N ALA A 71 4.82 13.96 14.25
CA ALA A 71 4.69 14.40 15.62
C ALA A 71 3.47 15.33 15.74
N SER A 72 2.66 15.15 16.78
CA SER A 72 1.43 15.93 17.03
C SER A 72 1.64 17.46 17.04
N ASN A 73 2.89 17.91 17.13
CA ASN A 73 3.29 19.32 17.15
C ASN A 73 3.68 19.89 15.77
N GLY A 74 3.46 19.16 14.66
CA GLY A 74 3.73 19.67 13.30
C GLY A 74 5.22 19.88 12.96
N GLY A 75 6.14 19.44 13.82
CA GLY A 75 7.57 19.41 13.53
C GLY A 75 7.89 18.22 12.63
N GLY A 76 8.26 18.50 11.38
CA GLY A 76 8.70 17.50 10.41
C GLY A 76 10.08 16.96 10.73
N GLU A 77 10.22 16.22 11.83
CA GLU A 77 11.45 15.48 12.14
C GLU A 77 11.14 13.99 12.08
N ALA A 78 11.92 13.27 11.26
CA ALA A 78 11.78 11.83 11.09
C ALA A 78 12.07 11.14 12.43
N VAL A 79 11.06 10.49 13.01
CA VAL A 79 11.25 9.66 14.20
C VAL A 79 12.16 8.51 13.81
N GLY A 80 13.41 8.57 14.30
CA GLY A 80 14.43 7.56 14.03
C GLY A 80 13.91 6.15 14.30
N ALA A 81 14.35 5.22 13.45
CA ALA A 81 13.96 3.81 13.45
C ALA A 81 13.82 3.26 14.87
N SER A 82 12.59 2.91 15.25
CA SER A 82 12.36 2.18 16.48
C SER A 82 13.17 0.88 16.45
N LYS A 83 13.97 0.69 17.50
CA LYS A 83 14.91 -0.42 17.65
C LYS A 83 14.18 -1.74 17.35
N PRO A 84 14.74 -2.65 16.54
CA PRO A 84 14.05 -3.88 16.17
C PRO A 84 13.67 -4.67 17.42
N VAL A 85 12.40 -5.07 17.51
CA VAL A 85 11.93 -6.07 18.46
C VAL A 85 12.79 -7.33 18.26
N ALA A 86 13.55 -7.71 19.28
CA ALA A 86 14.35 -8.91 19.26
C ALA A 86 13.43 -10.13 19.00
N ARG A 87 13.81 -10.97 18.04
CA ARG A 87 13.19 -12.29 17.84
C ARG A 87 13.36 -13.09 19.14
N ALA A 88 12.27 -13.33 19.85
CA ALA A 88 12.20 -14.44 20.80
C ALA A 88 12.12 -15.73 19.98
N GLY A 89 13.21 -16.51 20.01
CA GLY A 89 13.26 -17.83 19.41
C GLY A 89 12.39 -18.83 20.17
N GLY A 90 11.84 -19.76 19.41
CA GLY A 90 11.12 -20.96 19.83
C GLY A 90 10.92 -21.85 18.61
#